data_AF-A0A7J7LQ47-F1
#
_entry.id   AF-A0A7J7LQ47-F1
#
_cell.length_a   1.000
_cell.length_b   1.000
_cell.length_c   1.000
_cell.angle_alpha   90.00
_cell.angle_beta   90.00
_cell.angle_gamma   90.00
#
_symmetry.space_group_name_H-M   'P 1'
#
loop_
_entity.id
_entity.type
_entity.pdbx_description
1 polymer ?
#
loop_
_entity_poly.entity_id
_entity_poly.type
_entity_poly.pdbx_seq_one_letter_code
_entity_poly.pdbx_strand_id
1 'polypeptide(L)' 'MGGHGSHADKPYYLYAKHMYNLDRMKYLRVKMPFFVFTCFSIRVVVPVYVIIFQQRKTAST' A
#
# COMPACT_ATOMS: atom_id res chain seq x y z
N MET A 1 12.63 -38.69 -26.49
CA MET A 1 11.96 -39.17 -25.26
C MET A 1 12.47 -38.28 -24.12
N GLY A 2 11.77 -37.32 -23.52
CA GLY A 2 10.36 -37.18 -23.23
C GLY A 2 10.13 -37.33 -21.71
N GLY A 3 10.20 -36.23 -20.94
CA GLY A 3 9.47 -36.07 -19.66
C GLY A 3 10.25 -36.20 -18.33
N HIS A 4 10.43 -35.08 -17.62
CA HIS A 4 9.74 -34.84 -16.33
C HIS A 4 9.79 -33.34 -15.97
N GLY A 5 8.66 -32.65 -16.19
CA GLY A 5 8.46 -31.25 -15.83
C GLY A 5 8.19 -31.08 -14.34
N SER A 6 8.68 -29.97 -13.76
CA SER A 6 8.25 -29.37 -12.47
C SER A 6 9.02 -28.10 -12.06
N HIS A 7 9.94 -27.59 -12.91
CA HIS A 7 10.82 -26.47 -12.55
C HIS A 7 10.60 -25.18 -13.38
N ALA A 8 9.58 -25.14 -14.24
CA ALA A 8 9.29 -23.97 -15.08
C ALA A 8 8.23 -23.01 -14.48
N ASP A 9 7.50 -23.42 -13.44
CA ASP A 9 6.28 -22.72 -12.99
C ASP A 9 6.29 -22.33 -11.51
N LYS A 10 7.46 -22.24 -10.87
CA LYS A 10 7.53 -21.78 -9.48
C LYS A 10 7.77 -20.27 -9.47
N PRO A 11 6.79 -19.44 -9.04
CA PRO A 11 6.97 -18.00 -9.03
C PRO A 11 8.18 -17.67 -8.14
N TYR A 12 9.09 -16.86 -8.70
CA TYR A 12 10.31 -16.31 -8.05
C TYR A 12 10.07 -15.74 -6.64
N TYR A 13 8.81 -15.53 -6.28
CA TYR A 13 8.32 -15.02 -5.01
C TYR A 13 8.30 -16.04 -3.86
N LEU A 14 8.20 -17.36 -4.13
CA LEU A 14 8.01 -18.38 -3.08
C LEU A 14 9.31 -18.77 -2.33
N TYR A 15 10.48 -18.49 -2.90
CA TYR A 15 11.79 -18.84 -2.32
C TYR A 15 12.76 -17.65 -2.21
N ALA A 16 12.25 -16.42 -2.21
CA ALA A 16 13.11 -15.24 -2.02
C ALA A 16 13.60 -15.18 -0.56
N LYS A 17 14.93 -15.17 -0.36
CA LYS A 17 15.57 -15.03 0.97
C LYS A 17 15.23 -13.70 1.66
N HIS A 18 14.82 -12.71 0.88
CA HIS A 18 14.22 -11.45 1.34
C HIS A 18 12.71 -11.46 1.06
N MET A 19 11.90 -11.43 2.12
CA MET A 19 10.42 -11.40 2.06
C MET A 19 9.85 -10.22 1.27
N TYR A 20 10.57 -9.11 1.21
CA TYR A 20 10.17 -7.92 0.45
C TYR A 20 11.24 -7.60 -0.59
N ASN A 21 10.88 -7.69 -1.86
CA ASN A 21 11.74 -7.30 -2.98
C ASN A 21 11.75 -5.77 -3.16
N LEU A 22 12.15 -5.05 -2.11
CA LEU A 22 12.19 -3.58 -2.04
C LEU A 22 13.22 -2.99 -3.00
N ASP A 23 14.38 -3.63 -3.11
CA ASP A 23 15.50 -3.15 -3.92
C ASP A 23 15.19 -3.13 -5.44
N ARG A 24 14.41 -4.10 -5.91
CA ARG A 24 13.96 -4.15 -7.32
C ARG A 24 12.75 -3.25 -7.60
N MET A 25 12.20 -2.56 -6.59
CA MET A 25 11.01 -1.73 -6.78
C MET A 25 11.38 -0.42 -7.50
N LYS A 26 10.95 -0.28 -8.76
CA LYS A 26 11.15 0.95 -9.54
C LYS A 26 10.50 2.15 -8.81
N TYR A 27 11.31 3.19 -8.54
CA TYR A 27 10.97 4.39 -7.77
C TYR A 27 10.63 4.15 -6.28
N LEU A 28 11.29 3.18 -5.63
CA LEU A 28 11.08 2.88 -4.19
C LEU A 28 11.18 4.14 -3.31
N ARG A 29 12.21 4.97 -3.51
CA ARG A 29 12.43 6.21 -2.76
C ARG A 29 11.32 7.25 -2.91
N VAL A 30 10.49 7.14 -3.96
CA VAL A 30 9.36 8.04 -4.19
C VAL A 30 8.06 7.41 -3.68
N LYS A 31 7.87 6.10 -3.88
CA LYS A 31 6.67 5.38 -3.46
C LYS A 31 6.53 5.28 -1.95
N MET A 32 7.63 5.07 -1.23
CA MET A 32 7.61 4.97 0.22
C MET A 32 7.14 6.27 0.92
N PRO A 33 7.72 7.45 0.63
CA PRO A 33 7.20 8.69 1.20
C PRO A 33 5.78 8.98 0.72
N PHE A 34 5.46 8.75 -0.55
CA PHE A 34 4.09 8.97 -1.05
C PHE A 34 3.05 8.12 -0.31
N PHE A 35 3.37 6.86 -0.03
CA PHE A 35 2.52 5.97 0.75
C PHE A 35 2.34 6.49 2.19
N VAL A 36 3.43 6.87 2.86
CA VAL A 36 3.40 7.43 4.21
C VAL A 36 2.60 8.73 4.26
N PHE A 37 2.80 9.64 3.30
CA PHE A 37 2.03 10.88 3.18
C PHE A 37 0.55 10.61 2.97
N THR A 38 0.20 9.61 2.15
CA THR A 38 -1.21 9.25 1.91
C THR A 38 -1.86 8.71 3.19
N CYS A 39 -1.22 7.76 3.88
CA CYS A 39 -1.73 7.22 5.15
C CYS A 39 -1.87 8.31 6.23
N PHE A 40 -0.89 9.21 6.32
CA PHE A 40 -0.95 10.32 7.27
C PHE A 40 -2.08 11.30 6.93
N SER A 41 -2.24 11.64 5.66
CA SER A 41 -3.29 12.54 5.20
C SER A 41 -4.68 12.01 5.54
N ILE A 42 -4.94 10.72 5.28
CA ILE A 42 -6.25 10.11 5.61
C ILE A 42 -6.51 10.20 7.12
N ARG A 43 -5.51 9.97 7.97
CA ARG A 43 -5.64 10.04 9.42
C ARG A 43 -6.09 11.43 9.91
N VAL A 44 -5.63 12.50 9.26
CA VAL A 44 -5.96 13.89 9.65
C VAL A 44 -7.22 14.40 8.97
N VAL A 45 -7.45 14.04 7.71
CA VAL A 45 -8.61 14.51 6.93
C VAL A 45 -9.93 13.99 7.49
N VAL A 46 -9.99 12.71 7.89
CA VAL A 46 -11.23 12.09 8.41
C VAL A 46 -11.78 12.81 9.65
N PRO A 47 -11.02 13.04 10.74
CA PRO A 47 -11.56 13.72 11.92
C PRO A 47 -11.95 15.17 11.66
N VAL A 48 -11.19 15.90 10.83
CA VAL A 48 -11.54 17.28 10.44
C VAL A 48 -12.86 17.31 9.68
N TYR A 49 -13.04 16.39 8.73
CA TYR A 49 -14.29 16.28 7.98
C TYR A 49 -15.48 15.96 8.89
N VAL A 50 -15.31 15.04 9.85
CA VAL A 50 -16.35 14.71 10.83
C VAL A 50 -16.72 15.94 11.66
N ILE A 51 -15.75 16.73 12.14
CA ILE A 51 -16.04 17.96 12.91
C ILE A 51 -16.84 18.96 12.07
N ILE A 52 -16.42 19.22 10.83
CA ILE A 52 -17.13 20.13 9.91
C ILE A 52 -18.56 19.65 9.67
N PHE A 53 -18.73 18.35 9.44
CA PHE A 53 -20.05 17.76 9.22
C PHE A 53 -20.96 17.89 10.45
N GLN A 54 -20.42 17.72 11.65
CA GLN A 54 -21.17 17.89 12.90
C GLN A 54 -21.54 19.35 13.15
N GLN A 55 -20.60 20.29 12.95
CA GLN A 55 -20.88 21.73 13.05
C GLN A 55 -21.98 22.17 12.09
N ARG A 56 -21.98 21.68 10.84
CA ARG A 56 -23.03 21.98 9.85
C ARG A 56 -24.42 21.47 10.26
N LYS A 57 -24.49 20.35 10.98
CA LYS A 57 -25.77 19.84 11.52
C LYS A 57 -26.25 20.68 12.70
N THR A 58 -25.36 21.03 13.62
CA THR A 58 -25.71 21.79 14.83
C THR A 58 -26.03 23.25 14.55
N ALA A 59 -25.38 23.88 13.57
CA ALA A 59 -25.65 25.26 13.17
C ALA A 59 -26.95 25.45 12.37
N SER A 60 -27.65 24.37 12.04
CA SER A 60 -28.94 24.40 11.31
C SER A 60 -30.15 24.45 12.26
N THR A 61 -29.95 24.58 13.57
CA THR A 61 -31.00 24.85 14.58
C THR A 61 -30.92 26.33 14.97
#